data_AF-A0A327JSW2-F1
#
_entry.id   AF-A0A327JSW2-F1
#
_cell.length_a   1.000
_cell.length_b   1.000
_cell.length_c   1.000
_cell.angle_alpha   90.00
_cell.angle_beta   90.00
_cell.angle_gamma   90.00
#
_symmetry.space_group_name_H-M   'P 1'
#
loop_
_entity.id
_entity.type
_entity.pdbx_description
1 polymer ?
#
loop_
_entity_poly.entity_id
_entity_poly.type
_entity_poly.pdbx_seq_one_letter_code
_entity_poly.pdbx_strand_id
1 'polypeptide(L)'
;MTCPPTESRADPAAWLARLEAGATAAEAFALFDALPAVPLEAMTGRWRGRGLPTGHRFDGMLEGLGWYGKEFFDSETVYPLLFRRGERLVALAPGRLPVDLLVRWPRLAGSAVLRGAFRFALPLFATPRPGARLRLVTFRGQAGAAMVYDRQPIIDVFRQVDADTLLGVMDLRGLPEPYFFVLRRDPAAGHHPSGDQPW
;
A
#
# COMPACT_ATOMS: atom_id res chain seq x y z
N MET A 1 7.57 -15.19 44.94
CA MET A 1 8.18 -14.59 43.72
C MET A 1 7.16 -14.71 42.61
N THR A 2 6.22 -13.78 42.56
CA THR A 2 5.23 -13.68 41.49
C THR A 2 5.93 -13.00 40.31
N CYS A 3 6.06 -13.72 39.21
CA CYS A 3 6.40 -13.11 37.92
C CYS A 3 5.36 -11.99 37.68
N PRO A 4 5.78 -10.76 37.30
CA PRO A 4 4.81 -9.76 36.92
C PRO A 4 4.00 -10.29 35.71
N PRO A 5 2.72 -9.96 35.60
CA PRO A 5 1.95 -10.30 34.40
C PRO A 5 2.65 -9.66 33.21
N THR A 6 2.93 -10.46 32.18
CA THR A 6 3.33 -9.99 30.86
C THR A 6 2.29 -8.96 30.43
N GLU A 7 2.66 -7.67 30.43
CA GLU A 7 1.84 -6.63 29.84
C GLU A 7 1.48 -7.09 28.43
N SER A 8 0.17 -7.28 28.23
CA SER A 8 -0.46 -7.53 26.95
C SER A 8 0.23 -6.68 25.88
N ARG A 9 0.85 -7.32 24.89
CA ARG A 9 1.16 -6.65 23.62
C ARG A 9 -0.14 -5.99 23.19
N ALA A 10 -0.21 -4.66 23.27
CA ALA A 10 -1.40 -3.90 22.90
C ALA A 10 -1.94 -4.45 21.59
N ASP A 11 -3.24 -4.76 21.54
CA ASP A 11 -3.91 -5.28 20.35
C ASP A 11 -3.49 -4.42 19.13
N PRO A 12 -2.70 -4.97 18.19
CA PRO A 12 -2.16 -4.19 17.09
C PRO A 12 -3.24 -3.58 16.21
N ALA A 13 -4.39 -4.24 16.08
CA ALA A 13 -5.53 -3.72 15.32
C ALA A 13 -6.15 -2.51 16.04
N ALA A 14 -6.31 -2.57 17.36
CA ALA A 14 -6.77 -1.44 18.15
C ALA A 14 -5.77 -0.27 18.15
N TRP A 15 -4.46 -0.55 18.17
CA TRP A 15 -3.44 0.48 18.02
C TRP A 15 -3.52 1.13 16.64
N LEU A 16 -3.56 0.33 15.57
CA LEU A 16 -3.72 0.84 14.22
C LEU A 16 -4.96 1.73 14.11
N ALA A 17 -6.12 1.28 14.60
CA ALA A 17 -7.37 2.03 14.54
C ALA A 17 -7.28 3.42 15.17
N ARG A 18 -6.48 3.59 16.25
CA ARG A 18 -6.21 4.92 16.82
C ARG A 18 -5.38 5.78 15.88
N LEU A 19 -4.36 5.22 15.25
CA LEU A 19 -3.50 5.95 14.30
C LEU A 19 -4.27 6.35 13.03
N GLU A 20 -5.30 5.61 12.64
CA GLU A 20 -6.17 5.98 11.52
C GLU A 20 -6.97 7.27 11.74
N ALA A 21 -7.17 7.68 12.99
CA ALA A 21 -7.79 8.97 13.32
C ALA A 21 -6.84 10.16 13.12
N GLY A 22 -5.55 9.91 12.90
CA GLY A 22 -4.48 10.90 12.81
C GLY A 22 -3.27 10.44 13.62
N ALA A 23 -2.11 10.43 12.99
CA ALA A 23 -0.86 10.02 13.62
C ALA A 23 0.29 10.93 13.18
N THR A 24 1.42 10.82 13.86
CA THR A 24 2.72 11.27 13.37
C THR A 24 3.44 10.10 12.68
N ALA A 25 4.41 10.40 11.82
CA ALA A 25 5.27 9.38 11.24
C ALA A 25 6.02 8.55 12.31
N ALA A 26 6.36 9.17 13.45
CA ALA A 26 7.00 8.49 14.58
C ALA A 26 6.09 7.46 15.24
N GLU A 27 4.81 7.79 15.48
CA GLU A 27 3.83 6.85 16.03
C GLU A 27 3.53 5.70 15.06
N ALA A 28 3.44 6.00 13.76
CA ALA A 28 3.28 4.98 12.72
C ALA A 28 4.48 4.01 12.68
N PHE A 29 5.71 4.52 12.80
CA PHE A 29 6.90 3.68 12.92
C PHE A 29 6.92 2.87 14.22
N ALA A 30 6.51 3.45 15.34
CA ALA A 30 6.47 2.72 16.61
C ALA A 30 5.54 1.48 16.53
N LEU A 31 4.39 1.62 15.87
CA LEU A 31 3.54 0.47 15.56
C LEU A 31 4.27 -0.47 14.58
N PHE A 32 4.77 0.04 13.46
CA PHE A 32 5.42 -0.76 12.41
C PHE A 32 6.56 -1.64 12.96
N ASP A 33 7.39 -1.09 13.83
CA ASP A 33 8.54 -1.80 14.43
C ASP A 33 8.12 -2.86 15.47
N ALA A 34 6.93 -2.73 16.05
CA ALA A 34 6.36 -3.71 16.98
C ALA A 34 5.63 -4.87 16.29
N LEU A 35 5.33 -4.73 14.99
CA LEU A 35 4.60 -5.74 14.21
C LEU A 35 5.54 -6.84 13.69
N PRO A 36 5.08 -8.10 13.60
CA PRO A 36 5.83 -9.15 12.96
C PRO A 36 6.00 -8.91 11.45
N ALA A 37 7.08 -9.45 10.90
CA ALA A 37 7.27 -9.55 9.46
C ALA A 37 6.20 -10.46 8.82
N VAL A 38 5.78 -10.10 7.61
CA VAL A 38 4.88 -10.92 6.80
C VAL A 38 5.71 -11.76 5.80
N PRO A 39 5.43 -13.07 5.66
CA PRO A 39 6.06 -13.91 4.64
C PRO A 39 5.47 -13.63 3.24
N LEU A 40 6.18 -14.00 2.17
CA LEU A 40 5.75 -13.72 0.79
C LEU A 40 4.41 -14.38 0.46
N GLU A 41 4.20 -15.59 0.96
CA GLU A 41 3.04 -16.43 0.69
C GLU A 41 1.75 -15.84 1.29
N ALA A 42 1.87 -15.08 2.39
CA ALA A 42 0.74 -14.42 3.01
C ALA A 42 0.26 -13.18 2.22
N MET A 43 1.08 -12.67 1.29
CA MET A 43 0.75 -11.51 0.46
C MET A 43 -0.23 -11.83 -0.66
N THR A 44 -0.30 -13.09 -1.11
CA THR A 44 -1.16 -13.49 -2.22
C THR A 44 -2.61 -13.11 -1.96
N GLY A 45 -3.24 -12.51 -2.97
CA GLY A 45 -4.61 -12.03 -2.97
C GLY A 45 -4.73 -10.55 -3.32
N ARG A 46 -5.98 -10.08 -3.31
CA ARG A 46 -6.33 -8.67 -3.52
C ARG A 46 -6.49 -7.96 -2.18
N TRP A 47 -6.00 -6.72 -2.14
CA TRP A 47 -5.97 -5.91 -0.95
C TRP A 47 -6.52 -4.53 -1.25
N ARG A 48 -7.45 -4.06 -0.43
CA ARG A 48 -7.95 -2.68 -0.43
C ARG A 48 -6.97 -1.80 0.30
N GLY A 49 -6.54 -0.73 -0.36
CA GLY A 49 -5.55 0.20 0.15
C GLY A 49 -6.16 1.52 0.61
N ARG A 50 -5.55 2.11 1.63
CA ARG A 50 -5.77 3.50 2.05
C ARG A 50 -4.51 4.04 2.73
N GLY A 51 -4.26 5.33 2.64
CA GLY A 51 -3.21 6.01 3.38
C GLY A 51 -3.50 6.02 4.88
N LEU A 52 -2.45 5.93 5.68
CA LEU A 52 -2.50 6.23 7.11
C LEU A 52 -2.18 7.73 7.24
N PRO A 53 -3.07 8.55 7.84
CA PRO A 53 -2.87 9.99 7.88
C PRO A 53 -1.75 10.35 8.85
N THR A 54 -0.55 10.60 8.32
CA THR A 54 0.63 10.99 9.10
C THR A 54 1.02 12.46 8.93
N GLY A 55 0.19 13.25 8.23
CA GLY A 55 0.51 14.61 7.80
C GLY A 55 1.40 14.64 6.57
N HIS A 56 1.58 13.50 5.89
CA HIS A 56 2.42 13.39 4.73
C HIS A 56 1.76 14.07 3.52
N ARG A 57 2.58 14.63 2.64
CA ARG A 57 2.16 15.35 1.44
C ARG A 57 1.31 14.57 0.43
N PHE A 58 1.26 13.24 0.55
CA PHE A 58 0.46 12.36 -0.30
C PHE A 58 -0.82 11.88 0.36
N ASP A 59 -1.09 12.29 1.60
CA ASP A 59 -2.29 11.89 2.33
C ASP A 59 -3.55 12.29 1.53
N GLY A 60 -4.43 11.31 1.29
CA GLY A 60 -5.67 11.47 0.53
C GLY A 60 -5.51 11.64 -0.99
N MET A 61 -4.28 11.65 -1.52
CA MET A 61 -4.03 11.89 -2.95
C MET A 61 -4.53 10.73 -3.81
N LEU A 62 -4.11 9.49 -3.50
CA LEU A 62 -4.46 8.32 -4.30
C LEU A 62 -5.93 7.95 -4.17
N GLU A 63 -6.49 8.09 -2.97
CA GLU A 63 -7.89 7.85 -2.65
C GLU A 63 -8.78 8.83 -3.41
N GLY A 64 -8.39 10.10 -3.49
CA GLY A 64 -9.07 11.11 -4.30
C GLY A 64 -9.12 10.75 -5.79
N LEU A 65 -8.12 10.01 -6.28
CA LEU A 65 -8.06 9.52 -7.66
C LEU A 65 -8.84 8.20 -7.86
N GLY A 66 -9.42 7.64 -6.80
CA GLY A 66 -10.18 6.39 -6.83
C GLY A 66 -9.31 5.14 -6.76
N TRP A 67 -8.13 5.25 -6.15
CA TRP A 67 -7.29 4.09 -5.85
C TRP A 67 -8.09 3.09 -5.00
N TYR A 68 -8.07 1.85 -5.45
CA TYR A 68 -8.72 0.72 -4.78
C TYR A 68 -7.72 0.00 -3.88
N GLY A 69 -6.52 -0.27 -4.39
CA GLY A 69 -5.51 -1.04 -3.68
C GLY A 69 -4.52 -1.76 -4.60
N LYS A 70 -4.16 -2.98 -4.22
CA LYS A 70 -3.11 -3.79 -4.84
C LYS A 70 -3.58 -5.23 -5.01
N GLU A 71 -2.98 -5.95 -5.96
CA GLU A 71 -3.23 -7.38 -6.14
C GLU A 71 -1.93 -8.12 -6.39
N PHE A 72 -1.71 -9.17 -5.60
CA PHE A 72 -0.52 -10.02 -5.63
C PHE A 72 -0.97 -11.41 -6.04
N PHE A 73 -0.61 -11.85 -7.25
CA PHE A 73 -0.88 -13.22 -7.67
C PHE A 73 0.19 -14.16 -7.10
N ASP A 74 1.45 -13.78 -7.29
CA ASP A 74 2.63 -14.46 -6.78
C ASP A 74 3.78 -13.46 -6.59
N SER A 75 5.00 -13.96 -6.35
CA SER A 75 6.17 -13.11 -6.12
C SER A 75 6.70 -12.40 -7.36
N GLU A 76 6.32 -12.82 -8.57
CA GLU A 76 6.72 -12.20 -9.84
C GLU A 76 5.59 -11.39 -10.50
N THR A 77 4.34 -11.63 -10.12
CA THR A 77 3.15 -11.06 -10.77
C THR A 77 2.36 -10.20 -9.80
N VAL A 78 2.69 -8.90 -9.76
CA VAL A 78 2.04 -7.92 -8.88
C VAL A 78 1.48 -6.73 -9.65
N TYR A 79 0.25 -6.36 -9.31
CA TYR A 79 -0.45 -5.16 -9.77
C TYR A 79 -0.52 -4.15 -8.62
N PRO A 80 0.44 -3.21 -8.56
CA PRO A 80 0.61 -2.32 -7.41
C PRO A 80 -0.44 -1.20 -7.33
N LEU A 81 -1.21 -0.99 -8.38
CA LEU A 81 -2.13 0.13 -8.54
C LEU A 81 -3.41 -0.32 -9.24
N LEU A 82 -4.40 -0.75 -8.44
CA LEU A 82 -5.76 -0.98 -8.90
C LEU A 82 -6.62 0.26 -8.63
N PHE A 83 -7.43 0.65 -9.60
CA PHE A 83 -8.35 1.79 -9.50
C PHE A 83 -9.78 1.35 -9.82
N ARG A 84 -10.76 1.94 -9.15
CA ARG A 84 -12.17 1.61 -9.35
C ARG A 84 -12.83 2.51 -10.40
N ARG A 85 -13.44 1.91 -11.42
CA ARG A 85 -14.23 2.58 -12.48
C ARG A 85 -15.62 1.95 -12.56
N GLY A 86 -16.60 2.58 -11.91
CA GLY A 86 -17.91 1.97 -11.69
C GLY A 86 -17.76 0.70 -10.85
N GLU A 87 -18.29 -0.42 -11.35
CA GLU A 87 -18.20 -1.74 -10.72
C GLU A 87 -16.92 -2.51 -11.11
N ARG A 88 -16.11 -2.00 -12.04
CA ARG A 88 -14.89 -2.68 -12.51
C ARG A 88 -13.63 -2.11 -11.85
N LEU A 89 -12.61 -2.96 -11.75
CA LEU A 89 -11.25 -2.55 -11.41
C LEU A 89 -10.44 -2.38 -12.69
N VAL A 90 -9.42 -1.52 -12.64
CA VAL A 90 -8.47 -1.32 -13.74
C VAL A 90 -7.08 -1.20 -13.13
N ALA A 91 -6.14 -2.03 -13.57
CA ALA A 91 -4.75 -1.89 -13.19
C ALA A 91 -4.06 -0.80 -14.02
N LEU A 92 -3.30 0.07 -13.35
CA LEU A 92 -2.54 1.12 -13.99
C LEU A 92 -1.04 0.81 -13.97
N ALA A 93 -0.36 1.12 -15.06
CA ALA A 93 1.10 1.02 -15.11
C ALA A 93 1.72 2.15 -14.29
N PRO A 94 2.42 1.85 -13.17
CA PRO A 94 3.08 2.91 -12.40
C PRO A 94 4.12 3.66 -13.25
N GLY A 95 4.75 2.95 -14.22
CA GLY A 95 5.70 3.47 -15.22
C GLY A 95 5.25 4.67 -16.02
N ARG A 96 3.95 4.93 -16.09
CA ARG A 96 3.37 6.04 -16.86
C ARG A 96 2.94 7.22 -15.96
N LEU A 97 3.07 7.10 -14.64
CA LEU A 97 2.78 8.18 -13.72
C LEU A 97 4.05 9.02 -13.50
N PRO A 98 4.01 10.34 -13.72
CA PRO A 98 5.15 11.21 -13.49
C PRO A 98 5.29 11.47 -11.98
N VAL A 99 5.82 10.49 -11.24
CA VAL A 99 5.96 10.54 -9.77
C VAL A 99 6.74 11.78 -9.32
N ASP A 100 7.84 12.12 -10.02
CA ASP A 100 8.63 13.32 -9.72
C ASP A 100 7.80 14.61 -9.79
N LEU A 101 6.80 14.66 -10.68
CA LEU A 101 5.90 15.81 -10.81
C LEU A 101 4.91 15.90 -9.64
N LEU A 102 4.39 14.75 -9.20
CA LEU A 102 3.52 14.64 -8.01
C LEU A 102 4.30 15.01 -6.74
N VAL A 103 5.56 14.58 -6.65
CA VAL A 103 6.53 14.99 -5.62
C VAL A 103 6.93 16.46 -5.76
N ARG A 104 6.73 17.12 -6.89
CA ARG A 104 7.04 18.56 -7.01
C ARG A 104 5.84 19.45 -6.70
N TRP A 105 4.62 19.03 -7.07
CA TRP A 105 3.42 19.87 -6.99
C TRP A 105 2.19 19.13 -6.41
N PRO A 106 2.18 18.88 -5.09
CA PRO A 106 1.15 18.03 -4.46
C PRO A 106 -0.22 18.73 -4.45
N ARG A 107 -0.24 20.07 -4.29
CA ARG A 107 -1.48 20.87 -4.28
C ARG A 107 -2.20 20.91 -5.63
N LEU A 108 -1.45 20.82 -6.73
CA LEU A 108 -2.05 20.76 -8.08
C LEU A 108 -2.64 19.36 -8.34
N ALA A 109 -1.96 18.30 -7.93
CA ALA A 109 -2.47 16.92 -8.02
C ALA A 109 -3.78 16.72 -7.23
N GLY A 110 -4.00 17.53 -6.19
CA GLY A 110 -5.20 17.54 -5.35
C GLY A 110 -6.36 18.42 -5.85
N SER A 111 -6.37 18.92 -7.10
CA SER A 111 -7.52 19.72 -7.59
C SER A 111 -8.68 18.83 -8.05
N ALA A 112 -9.93 19.23 -7.76
CA ALA A 112 -11.12 18.46 -8.16
C ALA A 112 -11.23 18.27 -9.67
N VAL A 113 -10.81 19.29 -10.44
CA VAL A 113 -10.79 19.26 -11.91
C VAL A 113 -9.77 18.25 -12.42
N LEU A 114 -8.54 18.25 -11.89
CA LEU A 114 -7.51 17.29 -12.30
C LEU A 114 -7.85 15.85 -11.88
N ARG A 115 -8.47 15.67 -10.71
CA ARG A 115 -9.02 14.36 -10.29
C ARG A 115 -10.07 13.85 -11.27
N GLY A 116 -11.00 14.72 -11.68
CA GLY A 116 -12.02 14.40 -12.68
C GLY A 116 -11.38 14.01 -14.02
N ALA A 117 -10.48 14.85 -14.54
CA ALA A 117 -9.78 14.59 -15.79
C ALA A 117 -8.95 13.29 -15.75
N PHE A 118 -8.24 13.03 -14.65
CA PHE A 118 -7.49 11.78 -14.45
C PHE A 118 -8.40 10.55 -14.52
N ARG A 119 -9.58 10.61 -13.89
CA ARG A 119 -10.54 9.50 -13.90
C ARG A 119 -11.11 9.21 -15.29
N PHE A 120 -11.23 10.23 -16.15
CA PHE A 120 -11.55 10.05 -17.57
C PHE A 120 -10.39 9.51 -18.40
N ALA A 121 -9.16 9.94 -18.11
CA ALA A 121 -7.95 9.49 -18.82
C ALA A 121 -7.43 8.11 -18.38
N LEU A 122 -7.91 7.60 -17.24
CA LEU A 122 -7.55 6.33 -16.62
C LEU A 122 -7.40 5.13 -17.59
N PRO A 123 -8.31 4.87 -18.56
CA PRO A 123 -8.15 3.76 -19.51
C PRO A 123 -6.90 3.88 -20.40
N LEU A 124 -6.38 5.08 -20.65
CA LEU A 124 -5.15 5.28 -21.43
C LEU A 124 -3.90 4.79 -20.67
N PHE A 125 -4.00 4.70 -19.34
CA PHE A 125 -2.95 4.21 -18.45
C PHE A 125 -3.14 2.75 -18.03
N ALA A 126 -4.24 2.14 -18.45
CA ALA A 126 -4.53 0.74 -18.16
C ALA A 126 -3.44 -0.17 -18.75
N THR A 127 -3.09 -1.20 -17.99
CA THR A 127 -2.09 -2.19 -18.42
C THR A 127 -2.52 -3.59 -18.01
N PRO A 128 -2.37 -4.60 -18.88
CA PRO A 128 -2.49 -5.99 -18.51
C PRO A 128 -1.16 -6.58 -18.00
N ARG A 129 -0.11 -5.77 -17.87
CA ARG A 129 1.22 -6.22 -17.44
C ARG A 129 1.43 -5.92 -15.95
N PRO A 130 2.05 -6.86 -15.18
CA PRO A 130 2.47 -6.57 -13.82
C PRO A 130 3.48 -5.40 -13.81
N GLY A 131 3.55 -4.70 -12.68
CA GLY A 131 4.41 -3.52 -12.54
C GLY A 131 5.33 -3.57 -11.32
N ALA A 132 5.31 -4.68 -10.59
CA ALA A 132 6.11 -4.89 -9.40
C ALA A 132 6.31 -6.39 -9.13
N ARG A 133 7.19 -6.68 -8.19
CA ARG A 133 7.50 -8.02 -7.69
C ARG A 133 7.64 -8.02 -6.17
N LEU A 134 7.43 -9.17 -5.53
CA LEU A 134 7.69 -9.33 -4.10
C LEU A 134 9.07 -9.90 -3.85
N ARG A 135 9.80 -9.33 -2.90
CA ARG A 135 11.10 -9.83 -2.42
C ARG A 135 11.18 -9.75 -0.91
N LEU A 136 12.05 -10.57 -0.32
CA LEU A 136 12.44 -10.37 1.07
C LEU A 136 13.44 -9.22 1.13
N VAL A 137 13.09 -8.18 1.90
CA VAL A 137 13.93 -7.01 2.13
C VAL A 137 14.08 -6.80 3.62
N THR A 138 15.31 -6.54 4.06
CA THR A 138 15.58 -6.11 5.43
C THR A 138 15.35 -4.61 5.55
N PHE A 139 14.39 -4.22 6.37
CA PHE A 139 14.09 -2.83 6.65
C PHE A 139 13.96 -2.65 8.15
N ARG A 140 14.67 -1.65 8.71
CA ARG A 140 14.72 -1.37 10.15
C ARG A 140 15.07 -2.61 10.99
N GLY A 141 16.02 -3.42 10.51
CA GLY A 141 16.55 -4.58 11.24
C GLY A 141 15.75 -5.88 11.12
N GLN A 142 14.62 -5.89 10.41
CA GLN A 142 13.80 -7.10 10.26
C GLN A 142 13.47 -7.37 8.78
N ALA A 143 13.77 -8.60 8.32
CA ALA A 143 13.44 -9.07 6.97
C ALA A 143 11.97 -9.47 6.86
N GLY A 144 11.32 -9.11 5.75
CA GLY A 144 9.93 -9.47 5.45
C GLY A 144 9.58 -9.19 4.00
N ALA A 145 8.34 -9.49 3.60
CA ALA A 145 7.88 -9.18 2.25
C ALA A 145 7.90 -7.67 2.00
N ALA A 146 8.44 -7.30 0.85
CA ALA A 146 8.37 -5.97 0.29
C ALA A 146 8.06 -6.05 -1.20
N MET A 147 7.26 -5.11 -1.68
CA MET A 147 6.95 -4.97 -3.09
C MET A 147 7.90 -3.96 -3.72
N VAL A 148 8.66 -4.40 -4.71
CA VAL A 148 9.62 -3.60 -5.46
C VAL A 148 9.01 -3.26 -6.81
N TYR A 149 8.87 -1.97 -7.11
CA TYR A 149 8.33 -1.53 -8.39
C TYR A 149 9.36 -1.72 -9.51
N ASP A 150 8.92 -2.21 -10.66
CA ASP A 150 9.85 -2.53 -11.76
C ASP A 150 10.44 -1.28 -12.43
N ARG A 151 9.72 -0.15 -12.36
CA ARG A 151 10.06 1.08 -13.11
C ARG A 151 10.07 2.35 -12.25
N GLN A 152 9.96 2.22 -10.94
CA GLN A 152 9.98 3.33 -9.98
C GLN A 152 10.99 3.01 -8.90
N PRO A 153 11.69 4.02 -8.35
CA PRO A 153 12.57 3.81 -7.21
C PRO A 153 11.77 3.74 -5.90
N ILE A 154 10.76 2.87 -5.87
CA ILE A 154 9.82 2.68 -4.76
C ILE A 154 9.92 1.23 -4.25
N ILE A 155 10.00 1.09 -2.92
CA ILE A 155 9.87 -0.17 -2.21
C ILE A 155 8.78 0.01 -1.15
N ASP A 156 7.72 -0.80 -1.27
CA ASP A 156 6.65 -0.87 -0.27
C ASP A 156 6.97 -2.02 0.69
N VAL A 157 7.32 -1.73 1.94
CA VAL A 157 7.64 -2.75 2.96
C VAL A 157 6.43 -3.01 3.84
N PHE A 158 6.14 -4.29 4.13
CA PHE A 158 4.92 -4.68 4.83
C PHE A 158 5.19 -5.32 6.20
N ARG A 159 4.28 -5.06 7.15
CA ARG A 159 4.21 -5.73 8.45
C ARG A 159 2.79 -6.20 8.71
N GLN A 160 2.68 -7.34 9.40
CA GLN A 160 1.39 -7.97 9.65
C GLN A 160 0.75 -7.41 10.91
N VAL A 161 -0.44 -6.83 10.77
CA VAL A 161 -1.27 -6.34 11.89
C VAL A 161 -2.13 -7.47 12.44
N ASP A 162 -2.81 -8.19 11.54
CA ASP A 162 -3.61 -9.37 11.81
C ASP A 162 -3.66 -10.30 10.56
N ALA A 163 -4.59 -11.25 10.48
CA ALA A 163 -4.69 -12.18 9.35
C ALA A 163 -5.02 -11.49 8.01
N ASP A 164 -5.73 -10.38 8.05
CA ASP A 164 -6.33 -9.69 6.91
C ASP A 164 -5.94 -8.22 6.81
N THR A 165 -5.05 -7.74 7.68
CA THR A 165 -4.58 -6.35 7.72
C THR A 165 -3.06 -6.29 7.73
N LEU A 166 -2.50 -5.48 6.82
CA LEU A 166 -1.08 -5.16 6.75
C LEU A 166 -0.88 -3.65 6.91
N LEU A 167 0.17 -3.28 7.62
CA LEU A 167 0.71 -1.93 7.62
C LEU A 167 1.86 -1.87 6.62
N GLY A 168 1.79 -0.91 5.70
CA GLY A 168 2.80 -0.67 4.68
C GLY A 168 3.52 0.66 4.90
N VAL A 169 4.81 0.68 4.60
CA VAL A 169 5.61 1.89 4.48
C VAL A 169 6.21 1.95 3.08
N MET A 170 6.00 3.07 2.40
CA MET A 170 6.56 3.35 1.09
C MET A 170 7.89 4.08 1.26
N ASP A 171 8.96 3.39 0.91
CA ASP A 171 10.29 3.98 0.74
C ASP A 171 10.46 4.42 -0.73
N LEU A 172 10.36 5.72 -0.98
CA LEU A 172 10.60 6.32 -2.28
C LEU A 172 11.90 7.12 -2.23
N ARG A 173 12.86 6.77 -3.09
CA ARG A 173 14.11 7.52 -3.22
C ARG A 173 13.83 9.00 -3.47
N GLY A 174 14.43 9.86 -2.64
CA GLY A 174 14.34 11.31 -2.77
C GLY A 174 13.17 11.94 -1.99
N LEU A 175 12.34 11.15 -1.31
CA LEU A 175 11.43 11.66 -0.29
C LEU A 175 12.11 11.60 1.10
N PRO A 176 12.12 12.71 1.85
CA PRO A 176 12.70 12.74 3.20
C PRO A 176 11.81 12.05 4.23
N GLU A 177 10.49 12.04 4.01
CA GLU A 177 9.50 11.44 4.89
C GLU A 177 8.86 10.23 4.20
N PRO A 178 8.72 9.10 4.90
CA PRO A 178 8.04 7.94 4.37
C PRO A 178 6.52 8.14 4.36
N TYR A 179 5.86 7.48 3.41
CA TYR A 179 4.40 7.44 3.35
C TYR A 179 3.88 6.12 3.90
N PHE A 180 2.92 6.20 4.82
CA PHE A 180 2.30 5.02 5.41
C PHE A 180 0.94 4.74 4.80
N PHE A 181 0.62 3.46 4.67
CA PHE A 181 -0.66 3.01 4.15
C PHE A 181 -1.06 1.69 4.80
N VAL A 182 -2.35 1.39 4.76
CA VAL A 182 -2.90 0.14 5.26
C VAL A 182 -3.51 -0.63 4.11
N LEU A 183 -3.25 -1.94 4.09
CA LEU A 183 -3.89 -2.89 3.20
C LEU A 183 -4.83 -3.78 4.01
N ARG A 184 -6.09 -3.90 3.58
CA ARG A 184 -7.05 -4.88 4.11
C ARG A 184 -7.41 -5.89 3.02
N ARG A 185 -7.42 -7.18 3.35
CA ARG A 185 -7.75 -8.24 2.40
C ARG A 185 -9.16 -8.02 1.86
N ASP A 186 -9.32 -8.20 0.55
CA ASP A 186 -10.62 -8.12 -0.11
C ASP A 186 -11.26 -9.51 -0.18
N PRO A 187 -12.30 -9.81 0.64
CA PRO A 187 -12.91 -11.12 0.67
C PRO A 187 -13.69 -11.45 -0.61
N ALA A 188 -14.06 -10.43 -1.39
CA ALA A 188 -14.77 -10.60 -2.65
C ALA A 188 -13.84 -11.02 -3.80
N ALA A 189 -12.53 -10.96 -3.63
CA ALA A 189 -11.58 -11.51 -4.57
C ALA A 189 -11.51 -13.03 -4.37
N GLY A 190 -12.20 -13.78 -5.24
CA GLY A 190 -12.08 -15.25 -5.26
C GLY A 190 -10.62 -15.69 -5.43
N HIS A 191 -10.30 -16.93 -5.04
CA HIS A 191 -8.98 -17.50 -5.26
C HIS A 191 -8.73 -17.60 -6.77
N HIS A 192 -7.75 -16.85 -7.29
CA HIS A 192 -7.45 -16.87 -8.71
C HIS A 192 -6.54 -18.06 -9.00
N PRO A 193 -6.93 -19.01 -9.86
CA PRO A 193 -5.96 -19.92 -10.42
C PRO A 193 -4.91 -19.07 -11.16
N SER A 194 -3.64 -19.40 -10.95
CA SER A 194 -2.50 -18.73 -11.55
C SER A 194 -2.68 -18.60 -13.07
N GLY A 195 -2.89 -17.38 -13.57
CA GLY A 195 -2.88 -17.08 -15.01
C GLY A 195 -3.94 -16.11 -15.52
N ASP A 196 -5.12 -16.06 -14.90
CA ASP A 196 -6.23 -15.24 -15.42
C ASP A 196 -6.35 -13.91 -14.67
N GLN A 197 -6.34 -12.79 -15.41
CA GLN A 197 -6.64 -11.45 -14.87
C GLN A 197 -8.16 -11.21 -14.92
N PRO A 198 -8.82 -10.94 -13.79
CA PRO A 198 -10.29 -10.92 -13.70
C PRO A 198 -10.96 -9.58 -13.98
N TRP A 199 -10.20 -8.55 -14.33
CA TRP A 199 -10.70 -7.17 -14.40
C TRP A 199 -10.60 -6.56 -15.79
#